data_AF-A0A445DIG7-F1
#
_entry.id   AF-A0A445DIG7-F1
#
_cell.length_a   1.000
_cell.length_b   1.000
_cell.length_c   1.000
_cell.angle_alpha   90.00
_cell.angle_beta   90.00
_cell.angle_gamma   90.00
#
_symmetry.space_group_name_H-M   'P 1'
#
loop_
_entity.id
_entity.type
_entity.pdbx_description
1 polymer ?
#
loop_
_entity_poly.entity_id
_entity_poly.type
_entity_poly.pdbx_seq_one_letter_code
_entity_poly.pdbx_strand_id
1 'polypeptide(L)'
;MFKRQSEYGQDLFIASEITNDIPPIEALEMMEQLSKNGFEKLMKETELDALATMGSDAATVLAIGGYPAITVLAGYATRECHLKCVLED
;
A
#
# COMPACT_ATOMS: atom_id res chain seq x y z
N MET A 1 17.93 -27.42 13.11
CA MET A 1 17.92 -26.20 12.26
C MET A 1 16.68 -26.15 11.38
N PHE A 2 16.37 -27.18 10.58
CA PHE A 2 15.15 -27.25 9.75
C PHE A 2 13.80 -27.18 10.48
N LYS A 3 13.69 -27.63 11.74
CA LYS A 3 12.42 -27.62 12.50
C LYS A 3 11.74 -26.26 12.63
N ARG A 4 12.48 -25.15 12.57
CA ARG A 4 11.93 -23.79 12.76
C ARG A 4 11.48 -23.13 11.45
N GLN A 5 11.81 -23.68 10.28
CA GLN A 5 11.36 -23.09 9.01
C GLN A 5 9.86 -23.29 8.80
N SER A 6 9.35 -24.49 9.13
CA SER A 6 7.91 -24.80 9.04
C SER A 6 7.06 -24.12 10.11
N GLU A 7 7.62 -23.81 11.29
CA GLU A 7 6.90 -23.13 12.37
C GLU A 7 6.72 -21.63 12.13
N TYR A 8 7.70 -20.97 11.47
CA TYR A 8 7.75 -19.51 11.37
C TYR A 8 7.63 -18.97 9.94
N GLY A 9 7.34 -19.81 8.94
CA GLY A 9 7.07 -19.40 7.55
C GLY A 9 8.22 -18.60 6.91
N GLN A 10 9.29 -19.28 6.51
CA GLN A 10 10.50 -18.64 5.97
C GLN A 10 10.58 -18.66 4.43
N ASP A 11 9.50 -19.04 3.75
CA ASP A 11 9.48 -19.26 2.30
C ASP A 11 9.82 -17.99 1.50
N LEU A 12 9.44 -16.80 2.01
CA LEU A 12 9.76 -15.52 1.39
C LEU A 12 11.27 -15.21 1.39
N PHE A 13 11.99 -15.58 2.46
CA PHE A 13 13.44 -15.38 2.52
C PHE A 13 14.15 -16.30 1.53
N ILE A 14 13.71 -17.56 1.43
CA ILE A 14 14.23 -18.52 0.46
C ILE A 14 13.95 -18.04 -0.97
N ALA A 15 12.73 -17.56 -1.24
CA ALA A 15 12.37 -17.00 -2.54
C ALA A 15 13.22 -15.78 -2.90
N SER A 16 13.52 -14.91 -1.92
CA SER A 16 14.41 -13.75 -2.14
C SER A 16 15.86 -14.15 -2.44
N GLU A 17 16.37 -15.20 -1.79
CA GLU A 17 17.73 -15.74 -2.02
C GLU A 17 17.88 -16.38 -3.41
N ILE A 18 16.81 -16.95 -3.96
CA ILE A 18 16.81 -17.58 -5.30
C ILE A 18 16.70 -16.52 -6.41
N THR A 19 16.42 -15.26 -6.10
CA THR A 19 16.43 -14.20 -7.13
C THR A 19 17.84 -14.03 -7.70
N ASN A 20 17.98 -13.98 -9.02
CA ASN A 20 19.27 -14.08 -9.72
C ASN A 20 20.17 -12.83 -9.60
N ASP A 21 20.06 -12.03 -8.54
CA ASP A 21 20.71 -10.71 -8.36
C ASP A 21 20.45 -9.70 -9.52
N ILE A 22 19.61 -10.06 -10.50
CA ILE A 22 19.22 -9.23 -11.63
C ILE A 22 18.01 -8.41 -11.19
N PRO A 23 18.06 -7.07 -11.31
CA PRO A 23 16.93 -6.24 -10.94
C PRO A 23 15.71 -6.61 -11.80
N PRO A 24 14.52 -6.73 -11.20
CA PRO A 24 13.30 -7.06 -11.94
C PRO A 24 12.79 -5.82 -12.67
N ILE A 25 13.44 -5.46 -13.78
CA ILE A 25 13.18 -4.23 -14.55
C ILE A 25 11.69 -4.12 -14.91
N GLU A 26 11.08 -5.21 -15.40
CA GLU A 26 9.65 -5.22 -15.73
C GLU A 26 8.75 -4.89 -14.52
N ALA A 27 9.08 -5.40 -13.34
CA ALA A 27 8.32 -5.12 -12.13
C ALA A 27 8.48 -3.65 -11.69
N LEU A 28 9.68 -3.09 -11.82
CA LEU A 28 9.94 -1.67 -11.53
C LEU A 28 9.18 -0.76 -12.50
N GLU A 29 9.21 -1.07 -13.80
CA GLU A 29 8.46 -0.35 -14.82
C GLU A 29 6.95 -0.42 -14.57
N MET A 30 6.43 -1.60 -14.18
CA MET A 30 5.03 -1.75 -13.80
C MET A 30 4.67 -0.92 -12.56
N MET A 31 5.50 -0.92 -11.51
CA MET A 31 5.29 -0.10 -10.31
C MET A 31 5.26 1.40 -10.64
N GLU A 32 6.15 1.84 -11.52
CA GLU A 32 6.18 3.22 -12.00
C GLU A 32 4.92 3.57 -12.82
N GLN A 33 4.49 2.68 -13.71
CA GLN A 33 3.26 2.87 -14.49
C GLN A 33 2.02 2.94 -13.61
N LEU A 34 1.93 2.09 -12.58
CA LEU A 34 0.82 2.11 -11.62
C LEU A 34 0.79 3.43 -10.83
N SER A 35 1.95 3.95 -10.45
CA SER A 35 2.06 5.22 -9.73
C SER A 35 1.65 6.40 -10.61
N LYS A 36 2.18 6.46 -11.83
CA LYS A 36 1.91 7.54 -12.80
C LYS A 36 0.46 7.57 -13.27
N ASN A 37 -0.10 6.41 -13.61
CA ASN A 37 -1.45 6.30 -14.16
C ASN A 37 -2.56 6.19 -13.10
N GLY A 38 -2.18 5.97 -11.83
CA GLY A 38 -3.09 5.91 -10.69
C GLY A 38 -3.06 7.19 -9.87
N PHE A 39 -2.30 7.17 -8.77
CA PHE A 39 -2.30 8.24 -7.77
C PHE A 39 -1.88 9.60 -8.32
N GLU A 40 -0.78 9.68 -9.08
CA GLU A 40 -0.33 10.97 -9.64
C GLU A 40 -1.34 11.57 -10.61
N LYS A 41 -1.91 10.73 -11.47
CA LYS A 41 -2.91 11.14 -12.44
C LYS A 41 -4.14 11.71 -11.73
N LEU A 42 -4.65 11.00 -10.71
CA LEU A 42 -5.76 11.48 -9.90
C LEU A 42 -5.45 12.86 -9.31
N MET A 43 -4.32 13.02 -8.63
CA MET A 43 -3.93 14.28 -7.98
C MET A 43 -3.80 15.44 -8.96
N LYS A 44 -3.19 15.21 -10.14
CA LYS A 44 -2.96 16.24 -11.16
C LYS A 44 -4.23 16.62 -11.91
N GLU A 45 -5.06 15.65 -12.32
CA GLU A 45 -6.28 15.92 -13.09
C GLU A 45 -7.39 16.57 -12.25
N THR A 46 -7.40 16.30 -10.95
CA THR A 46 -8.39 16.85 -10.02
C THR A 46 -7.87 18.02 -9.19
N GLU A 47 -6.61 18.42 -9.39
CA GLU A 47 -5.94 19.52 -8.68
C GLU A 47 -6.06 19.42 -7.14
N LEU A 48 -5.89 18.20 -6.60
CA LEU A 48 -6.00 17.95 -5.17
C LEU A 48 -4.69 18.25 -4.42
N ASP A 49 -4.82 18.80 -3.21
CA ASP A 49 -3.69 19.02 -2.31
C ASP A 49 -3.29 17.74 -1.54
N ALA A 50 -4.25 16.88 -1.21
CA ALA A 50 -4.03 15.61 -0.49
C ALA A 50 -5.15 14.59 -0.73
N LEU A 51 -4.84 13.32 -0.48
CA LEU A 51 -5.80 12.22 -0.41
C LEU A 51 -6.00 11.80 1.05
N ALA A 52 -7.25 11.67 1.49
CA ALA A 52 -7.60 11.16 2.81
C ALA A 52 -8.41 9.86 2.68
N THR A 53 -8.00 8.82 3.41
CA THR A 53 -8.72 7.55 3.47
C THR A 53 -8.86 7.10 4.91
N MET A 54 -9.95 6.40 5.23
CA MET A 54 -10.08 5.71 6.51
C MET A 54 -9.27 4.42 6.52
N GLY A 55 -8.57 4.15 7.62
CA GLY A 55 -7.79 2.92 7.75
C GLY A 55 -6.55 2.90 6.84
N SER A 56 -6.22 1.73 6.32
CA SER A 56 -4.97 1.45 5.61
C SER A 56 -5.14 1.24 4.11
N ASP A 57 -6.31 1.53 3.54
CA ASP A 57 -6.66 1.12 2.18
C ASP A 57 -5.77 1.78 1.11
N ALA A 58 -5.31 3.01 1.33
CA ALA A 58 -4.37 3.69 0.43
C ALA A 58 -2.89 3.35 0.66
N ALA A 59 -2.55 2.59 1.72
CA ALA A 59 -1.15 2.42 2.14
C ALA A 59 -0.27 1.79 1.05
N THR A 60 -0.79 0.79 0.33
CA THR A 60 -0.05 0.11 -0.74
C THR A 60 0.21 1.02 -1.93
N VAL A 61 -0.77 1.83 -2.33
CA VAL A 61 -0.65 2.79 -3.42
C VAL A 61 0.42 3.83 -3.12
N LEU A 62 0.42 4.35 -1.88
CA LEU A 62 1.42 5.32 -1.44
C LEU A 62 2.82 4.69 -1.33
N ALA A 63 2.92 3.43 -0.88
CA ALA A 63 4.19 2.73 -0.76
C ALA A 63 4.83 2.39 -2.12
N ILE A 64 4.05 1.99 -3.13
CA ILE A 64 4.56 1.67 -4.48
C ILE A 64 5.23 2.89 -5.11
N GLY A 65 4.62 4.08 -4.97
CA GLY A 65 5.16 5.33 -5.51
C GLY A 65 6.11 6.08 -4.58
N GLY A 66 6.30 5.63 -3.33
CA GLY A 66 7.14 6.31 -2.34
C GLY A 66 6.60 7.66 -1.89
N TYR A 67 5.28 7.84 -1.86
CA TYR A 67 4.64 9.10 -1.49
C TYR A 67 4.56 9.30 0.04
N PRO A 68 4.65 10.54 0.52
CA PRO A 68 4.46 10.83 1.94
C PRO A 68 3.04 10.51 2.38
N ALA A 69 2.90 9.92 3.57
CA ALA A 69 1.62 9.58 4.18
C ALA A 69 1.65 9.89 5.68
N ILE A 70 0.51 10.30 6.23
CA ILE A 70 0.33 10.51 7.67
C ILE A 70 -0.99 9.89 8.10
N THR A 71 -0.98 9.18 9.24
CA THR A 71 -2.20 8.62 9.83
C THR A 71 -2.58 9.44 11.04
N VAL A 72 -3.82 9.97 11.01
CA VAL A 72 -4.44 10.65 12.14
C VAL A 72 -5.60 9.79 12.64
N LEU A 73 -5.72 9.64 13.95
CA LEU A 73 -6.86 8.92 14.54
C LEU A 73 -8.14 9.73 14.32
N ALA A 74 -9.03 9.24 13.45
CA ALA A 74 -10.28 9.90 13.11
C ALA A 74 -11.38 9.74 14.19
N GLY A 75 -11.20 8.84 15.15
CA GLY A 75 -12.15 8.57 16.22
C GLY A 75 -12.35 7.08 16.48
N TYR A 76 -13.44 6.75 17.17
CA TYR A 76 -13.81 5.37 17.48
C TYR A 76 -15.01 4.94 16.63
N ALA A 77 -14.94 3.78 16.01
CA ALA A 77 -16.09 3.16 15.37
C ALA A 77 -16.97 2.47 16.43
N THR A 78 -18.26 2.76 16.45
CA THR A 78 -19.26 1.90 17.11
C THR A 78 -19.52 0.69 16.20
N ARG A 79 -19.89 -0.47 16.76
CA ARG A 79 -20.01 -1.74 16.02
C ARG A 79 -21.02 -1.73 14.86
N GLU A 80 -21.79 -0.66 14.66
CA GLU A 80 -22.77 -0.50 13.58
C GLU A 80 -22.36 0.52 12.51
N CYS A 81 -21.19 1.14 12.59
CA CYS A 81 -20.77 2.12 11.59
C CYS A 81 -20.12 1.45 10.37
N HIS A 82 -20.93 0.92 9.46
CA HIS A 82 -20.50 0.58 8.12
C HIS A 82 -20.36 1.85 7.27
N LEU A 83 -19.17 2.46 7.22
CA LEU A 83 -18.75 3.61 6.39
C LEU A 83 -19.61 4.91 6.44
N LYS A 84 -20.82 4.88 7.01
CA LYS A 84 -21.81 5.96 6.90
C LYS A 84 -21.55 7.14 7.83
N CYS A 85 -20.85 6.95 8.95
CA CYS A 85 -20.77 8.00 9.97
C CYS A 85 -19.85 9.18 9.62
N VAL A 86 -19.11 9.12 8.50
CA VAL A 86 -18.24 10.24 8.07
C VAL A 86 -18.81 10.96 6.85
N LEU A 87 -19.76 10.35 6.13
CA LEU A 87 -20.31 10.89 4.87
C LEU A 87 -21.76 11.39 5.01
N GLU A 88 -22.38 11.28 6.19
CA GLU A 88 -23.78 11.69 6.44
C GLU A 88 -23.91 13.06 7.17
N ASP A 89 -22.85 13.87 7.22
CA ASP A 89 -22.94 15.29 7.62
C ASP A 89 -23.01 16.24 6.40
#